data_AF-A0A9P7AMF7-F1
#
_entry.id   AF-A0A9P7AMF7-F1
#
_cell.length_a   1.000
_cell.length_b   1.000
_cell.length_c   1.000
_cell.angle_alpha   90.00
_cell.angle_beta   90.00
_cell.angle_gamma   90.00
#
_symmetry.space_group_name_H-M   'P 1'
#
loop_
_entity.id
_entity.type
_entity.pdbx_description
1 polymer ?
#
loop_
_entity_poly.entity_id
_entity_poly.type
_entity_poly.pdbx_seq_one_letter_code
_entity_poly.pdbx_strand_id
1 'polypeptide(L)'
;MAEPPQTDVSRPSALPTAKLLQRPTFNQALVDQNSDEYLDTIEEEWNKKLDAEVEVLVDGMVDIVSLASIGDKDKFRIAQESFQAESRAESMVRAANSLLSITHSLKLLLLLSDEAQIAHRRDAELKHVQQEKNEARQKVAELLDRLMNPKGDPS
;
A
#
# COMPACT_ATOMS: atom_id res chain seq x y z
N MET A 1 -40.37 36.11 8.97
CA MET A 1 -38.98 35.73 9.25
C MET A 1 -38.82 34.32 8.75
N ALA A 2 -37.93 34.09 7.77
CA ALA A 2 -37.66 32.77 7.19
C ALA A 2 -36.31 32.29 7.73
N GLU A 3 -36.31 31.19 8.45
CA GLU A 3 -35.08 30.52 8.92
C GLU A 3 -34.45 29.73 7.77
N PRO A 4 -33.12 29.83 7.55
CA PRO A 4 -32.42 29.05 6.55
C PRO A 4 -32.27 27.57 6.97
N PRO A 5 -32.25 26.61 6.03
CA PRO A 5 -32.10 25.19 6.36
C PRO A 5 -30.70 24.88 6.91
N GLN A 6 -30.70 24.20 8.05
CA GLN A 6 -29.53 23.80 8.84
C GLN A 6 -28.82 22.63 8.14
N THR A 7 -27.61 22.87 7.63
CA THR A 7 -26.77 21.84 7.01
C THR A 7 -26.07 21.01 8.07
N ASP A 8 -26.42 19.72 8.16
CA ASP A 8 -25.71 18.70 8.95
C ASP A 8 -24.41 18.33 8.21
N VAL A 9 -23.31 18.98 8.58
CA VAL A 9 -21.98 18.68 8.04
C VAL A 9 -21.35 17.54 8.83
N SER A 10 -20.91 16.55 8.06
CA SER A 10 -20.40 15.25 8.46
C SER A 10 -19.39 15.30 9.61
N ARG A 11 -19.61 14.40 10.57
CA ARG A 11 -18.64 13.97 11.58
C ARG A 11 -17.26 13.75 10.90
N PRO A 12 -16.16 14.30 11.44
CA PRO A 12 -14.84 13.90 10.98
C PRO A 12 -14.69 12.39 11.22
N SER A 13 -14.44 11.66 10.13
CA SER A 13 -14.09 10.24 10.16
C SER A 13 -12.93 10.05 11.12
N ALA A 14 -13.18 9.31 12.20
CA ALA A 14 -12.12 8.81 13.06
C ALA A 14 -11.36 7.74 12.27
N LEU A 15 -10.41 8.18 11.43
CA LEU A 15 -9.42 7.30 10.83
C LEU A 15 -8.70 6.60 11.98
N PRO A 16 -8.65 5.25 12.00
CA PRO A 16 -7.76 4.52 12.89
C PRO A 16 -6.34 5.04 12.65
N THR A 17 -5.73 5.65 13.67
CA THR A 17 -4.31 5.98 13.67
C THR A 17 -3.55 4.69 13.44
N ALA A 18 -3.13 4.45 12.19
CA ALA A 18 -2.14 3.45 11.86
C ALA A 18 -0.87 3.85 12.62
N LYS A 19 -0.63 3.20 13.76
CA LYS A 19 0.70 3.18 14.37
C LYS A 19 1.56 2.32 13.45
N LEU A 20 1.97 2.91 12.33
CA LEU A 20 3.08 2.42 11.52
C LEU A 20 4.25 2.36 12.50
N LEU A 21 4.64 1.15 12.92
CA LEU A 21 5.85 0.94 13.70
C LEU A 21 6.95 1.74 12.99
N GLN A 22 7.56 2.68 13.72
CA GLN A 22 8.71 3.42 13.24
C GLN A 22 9.74 2.42 12.73
N ARG A 23 9.82 2.28 11.40
CA ARG A 23 10.90 1.60 10.72
C ARG A 23 12.17 2.32 11.20
N PRO A 24 13.14 1.62 11.83
CA PRO A 24 14.37 2.27 12.24
C PRO A 24 14.96 2.97 11.02
N THR A 25 15.43 4.19 11.26
CA THR A 25 16.02 5.13 10.31
C THR A 25 17.21 4.53 9.57
N PHE A 26 16.96 3.64 8.61
CA PHE A 26 17.93 3.13 7.63
C PHE A 26 17.79 3.85 6.27
N ASN A 27 16.85 4.78 6.14
CA ASN A 27 16.33 5.26 4.84
C ASN A 27 16.94 6.58 4.31
N GLN A 28 18.13 7.01 4.74
CA GLN A 28 18.76 8.20 4.13
C GLN A 28 20.06 7.95 3.37
N ALA A 29 20.66 6.76 3.47
CA ALA A 29 21.88 6.41 2.73
C ALA A 29 21.65 5.40 1.58
N LEU A 30 20.42 4.91 1.38
CA LEU A 30 20.07 3.89 0.38
C LEU A 30 19.16 4.42 -0.73
N VAL A 31 19.12 5.74 -0.94
CA VAL A 31 18.28 6.36 -1.99
C VAL A 31 18.99 6.35 -3.35
N ASP A 32 20.26 5.93 -3.40
CA ASP A 32 21.07 5.86 -4.63
C ASP A 32 21.27 4.42 -5.14
N GLN A 33 20.57 3.43 -4.55
CA GLN A 33 20.48 2.10 -5.15
C GLN A 33 19.42 2.11 -6.24
N ASN A 34 19.77 1.53 -7.38
CA ASN A 34 18.96 1.39 -8.58
C ASN A 34 17.53 0.93 -8.19
N SER A 35 16.51 1.73 -8.49
CA SER A 35 15.13 1.53 -8.01
C SER A 35 14.61 0.12 -8.28
N ASP A 36 15.10 -0.49 -9.36
CA ASP A 36 14.70 -1.81 -9.80
C ASP A 36 15.29 -2.90 -8.89
N GLU A 37 16.55 -2.78 -8.48
CA GLU A 37 17.20 -3.74 -7.57
C GLU A 37 16.55 -3.75 -6.18
N TYR A 38 16.06 -2.60 -5.72
CA TYR A 38 15.28 -2.48 -4.48
C TYR A 38 13.93 -3.19 -4.56
N LEU A 39 13.22 -3.04 -5.69
CA LEU A 39 11.93 -3.70 -5.91
C LEU A 39 12.10 -5.21 -6.04
N ASP A 40 13.13 -5.67 -6.75
CA ASP A 40 13.46 -7.10 -6.88
C ASP A 40 13.76 -7.72 -5.52
N THR A 41 14.50 -7.02 -4.66
CA THR A 41 14.82 -7.49 -3.30
C THR A 41 13.55 -7.65 -2.45
N ILE A 42 12.63 -6.69 -2.55
CA ILE A 42 11.34 -6.76 -1.84
C ILE A 42 10.49 -7.91 -2.36
N GLU A 43 10.38 -8.06 -3.68
CA GLU A 43 9.63 -9.15 -4.29
C GLU A 43 10.15 -10.52 -3.83
N GLU A 44 11.47 -10.70 -3.88
CA GLU A 44 12.13 -11.92 -3.42
C GLU A 44 11.88 -12.21 -1.93
N GLU A 45 11.88 -11.18 -1.06
CA GLU A 45 11.55 -11.33 0.36
C GLU A 45 10.10 -11.78 0.58
N TRP A 46 9.15 -11.20 -0.16
CA TRP A 46 7.75 -11.62 -0.10
C TRP A 46 7.54 -13.03 -0.63
N ASN A 47 8.22 -13.41 -1.72
CA ASN A 47 8.16 -14.77 -2.27
C ASN A 47 8.70 -15.79 -1.28
N LYS A 48 9.87 -15.53 -0.68
CA LYS A 48 10.43 -16.42 0.37
C LYS A 48 9.48 -16.60 1.54
N LYS A 49 8.85 -15.51 1.98
CA LYS A 49 7.88 -15.58 3.07
C LYS A 49 6.63 -16.34 2.67
N LEU A 50 6.12 -16.13 1.45
CA LEU A 50 4.98 -16.85 0.91
C LEU A 50 5.25 -18.36 0.86
N ASP A 51 6.40 -18.74 0.30
CA ASP A 51 6.81 -20.13 0.16
C ASP A 51 6.90 -20.84 1.51
N ALA A 52 7.50 -20.19 2.51
CA ALA A 52 7.62 -20.76 3.86
C ALA A 52 6.24 -21.01 4.51
N GLU A 53 5.28 -20.09 4.38
CA GLU A 53 3.94 -20.27 4.96
C GLU A 53 3.13 -21.33 4.20
N VAL A 54 3.32 -21.45 2.89
CA VAL A 54 2.69 -22.50 2.06
C VAL A 54 3.28 -23.88 2.39
N GLU A 55 4.60 -23.97 2.57
CA GLU A 55 5.28 -25.21 2.99
C GLU A 55 4.71 -25.72 4.33
N VAL A 56 4.57 -24.83 5.33
CA VAL A 56 3.95 -25.18 6.62
C VAL A 56 2.53 -25.73 6.46
N LEU A 57 1.74 -25.18 5.53
CA LEU A 57 0.39 -25.66 5.25
C LEU A 57 0.39 -27.04 4.59
N VAL A 58 1.24 -27.25 3.59
CA VAL A 58 1.34 -28.51 2.86
C VAL A 58 1.86 -29.62 3.75
N ASP A 59 2.98 -29.39 4.44
CA ASP A 59 3.59 -30.36 5.35
C ASP A 59 2.67 -30.67 6.52
N GLY A 60 2.02 -29.65 7.10
CA GLY A 60 1.03 -29.84 8.15
C GLY A 60 -0.13 -30.74 7.71
N MET A 61 -0.62 -30.59 6.48
CA MET A 61 -1.68 -31.44 5.94
C MET A 61 -1.20 -32.88 5.70
N VAL A 62 0.01 -33.06 5.14
CA VAL A 62 0.61 -34.39 4.95
C VAL A 62 0.74 -35.13 6.28
N ASP A 63 1.19 -34.44 7.32
CA ASP A 63 1.32 -35.00 8.65
C ASP A 63 -0.03 -35.38 9.26
N ILE A 64 -1.04 -34.51 9.18
CA ILE A 64 -2.39 -34.82 9.69
C ILE A 64 -2.99 -36.03 8.98
N VAL A 65 -2.86 -36.12 7.64
CA VAL A 65 -3.34 -37.27 6.87
C VAL A 65 -2.58 -38.55 7.27
N SER A 66 -1.28 -38.45 7.50
CA SER A 66 -0.45 -39.58 7.95
C SER A 66 -0.88 -40.05 9.34
N LEU A 67 -1.15 -39.13 10.26
CA LEU A 67 -1.67 -39.43 11.61
C LEU A 67 -3.08 -40.02 11.57
N ALA A 68 -3.92 -39.59 10.63
CA ALA A 68 -5.29 -40.09 10.46
C ALA A 68 -5.37 -41.52 9.88
N SER A 69 -4.26 -42.08 9.40
CA SER A 69 -4.22 -43.44 8.86
C SER A 69 -4.73 -44.47 9.88
N ILE A 70 -5.61 -45.37 9.41
CA ILE A 70 -6.27 -46.38 10.25
C ILE A 70 -5.33 -47.58 10.41
N GLY A 71 -5.04 -47.97 11.66
CA GLY A 71 -4.26 -49.15 12.01
C GLY A 71 -4.45 -49.53 13.48
N ASP A 72 -3.86 -50.64 13.93
CA ASP A 72 -3.96 -51.09 15.33
C ASP A 72 -3.19 -50.14 16.26
N LYS A 73 -3.90 -49.17 16.85
CA LYS A 73 -3.36 -48.12 17.72
C LYS A 73 -3.79 -48.37 19.17
N ASP A 74 -2.84 -48.36 20.10
CA ASP A 74 -3.15 -48.35 21.54
C ASP A 74 -3.62 -46.96 21.99
N LYS A 75 -4.36 -46.87 23.09
CA LYS A 75 -4.95 -45.64 23.66
C LYS A 75 -3.92 -44.51 23.86
N PHE A 76 -2.68 -44.85 24.25
CA PHE A 76 -1.61 -43.88 24.43
C PHE A 76 -1.13 -43.31 23.08
N ARG A 77 -1.07 -44.16 22.06
CA ARG A 77 -0.70 -43.74 20.70
C ARG A 77 -1.77 -42.83 20.11
N ILE A 78 -3.05 -43.16 20.30
CA ILE A 78 -4.17 -42.30 19.89
C ILE A 78 -4.09 -40.92 20.56
N ALA A 79 -3.85 -40.85 21.87
CA ALA A 79 -3.73 -39.59 22.59
C ALA A 79 -2.52 -38.75 22.15
N GLN A 80 -1.41 -39.41 21.81
CA GLN A 80 -0.23 -38.73 21.28
C GLN A 80 -0.48 -38.18 19.87
N GLU A 81 -1.09 -38.98 18.99
CA GLU A 81 -1.42 -38.56 17.62
C GLU A 81 -2.46 -37.43 17.61
N SER A 82 -3.44 -37.44 18.52
CA SER A 82 -4.43 -36.36 18.63
C SER A 82 -3.76 -35.04 19.03
N PHE A 83 -2.85 -35.06 20.01
CA PHE A 83 -2.10 -33.87 20.39
C PHE A 83 -1.22 -33.35 19.24
N GLN A 84 -0.55 -34.25 18.51
CA GLN A 84 0.24 -33.87 17.35
C GLN A 84 -0.63 -33.25 16.25
N ALA A 85 -1.79 -33.84 15.96
CA ALA A 85 -2.73 -33.29 14.98
C ALA A 85 -3.25 -31.90 15.37
N GLU A 86 -3.58 -31.69 16.64
CA GLU A 86 -3.99 -30.38 17.16
C GLU A 86 -2.87 -29.33 17.03
N SER A 87 -1.64 -29.68 17.42
CA SER A 87 -0.49 -28.78 17.30
C SER A 87 -0.20 -28.42 15.84
N ARG A 88 -0.27 -29.38 14.92
CA ARG A 88 -0.12 -29.14 13.48
C ARG A 88 -1.22 -28.24 12.93
N ALA A 89 -2.47 -28.47 13.35
CA ALA A 89 -3.58 -27.61 12.95
C ALA A 89 -3.41 -26.17 13.45
N GLU A 90 -2.91 -25.95 14.68
CA GLU A 90 -2.61 -24.61 15.18
C GLU A 90 -1.54 -23.91 14.33
N SER A 91 -0.44 -24.60 14.01
CA SER A 91 0.61 -24.07 13.15
C SER A 91 0.08 -23.69 11.77
N MET A 92 -0.78 -24.53 11.17
CA MET A 92 -1.42 -24.25 9.88
C MET A 92 -2.34 -23.04 9.93
N VAL A 93 -3.13 -22.87 10.99
CA VAL A 93 -3.99 -21.68 11.19
C VAL A 93 -3.15 -20.41 11.30
N ARG A 94 -2.01 -20.49 12.00
CA ARG A 94 -1.07 -19.36 12.09
C ARG A 94 -0.49 -18.99 10.73
N ALA A 95 -0.10 -19.98 9.93
CA ALA A 95 0.41 -19.75 8.58
C ALA A 95 -0.65 -19.12 7.66
N ALA A 96 -1.90 -19.61 7.71
CA ALA A 96 -3.00 -19.03 6.96
C ALA A 96 -3.28 -17.55 7.34
N ASN A 97 -3.21 -17.22 8.63
CA ASN A 97 -3.31 -15.82 9.09
C ASN A 97 -2.13 -14.96 8.61
N SER A 98 -0.93 -15.53 8.55
CA SER A 98 0.24 -14.86 7.98
C SER A 98 0.00 -14.51 6.51
N LEU A 99 -0.44 -15.47 5.69
CA LEU A 99 -0.79 -15.27 4.28
C LEU A 99 -1.88 -14.19 4.07
N LEU A 100 -2.89 -14.15 4.95
CA LEU A 100 -3.91 -13.10 4.93
C LEU A 100 -3.30 -11.71 5.18
N SER A 101 -2.37 -11.62 6.14
CA SER A 101 -1.63 -10.39 6.44
C SER A 101 -0.78 -9.95 5.23
N ILE A 102 -0.05 -10.88 4.59
CA ILE A 102 0.71 -10.62 3.35
C ILE A 102 -0.21 -10.02 2.28
N THR A 103 -1.36 -10.67 2.04
CA THR A 103 -2.34 -10.22 1.06
C THR A 103 -2.84 -8.80 1.35
N HIS A 104 -3.10 -8.49 2.62
CA HIS A 104 -3.52 -7.16 3.03
C HIS A 104 -2.43 -6.11 2.77
N SER A 105 -1.18 -6.42 3.10
CA SER A 105 -0.03 -5.54 2.82
C SER A 105 0.14 -5.27 1.33
N LEU A 106 0.03 -6.30 0.47
CA LEU A 106 0.12 -6.14 -0.98
C LEU A 106 -1.01 -5.26 -1.54
N LYS A 107 -2.24 -5.44 -1.04
CA LYS A 107 -3.37 -4.57 -1.39
C LYS A 107 -3.11 -3.11 -1.01
N LEU A 108 -2.58 -2.86 0.18
CA LEU A 108 -2.24 -1.50 0.61
C LEU A 108 -1.13 -0.90 -0.26
N LEU A 109 -0.11 -1.66 -0.62
CA LEU A 109 0.96 -1.20 -1.52
C LEU A 109 0.38 -0.76 -2.86
N LEU A 110 -0.49 -1.57 -3.46
CA LEU A 110 -1.16 -1.22 -4.73
C LEU A 110 -2.03 0.04 -4.61
N LEU A 111 -2.83 0.15 -3.55
CA LEU A 111 -3.72 1.31 -3.35
C LEU A 111 -2.94 2.61 -3.10
N LEU A 112 -1.84 2.55 -2.35
CA LEU A 112 -1.00 3.71 -2.04
C LEU A 112 -0.12 4.13 -3.24
N SER A 113 0.35 3.17 -4.04
CA SER A 113 1.11 3.46 -5.26
C SER A 113 0.30 4.25 -6.29
N ASP A 114 -1.00 3.99 -6.41
CA ASP A 114 -1.87 4.72 -7.34
C ASP A 114 -2.03 6.20 -6.91
N GLU A 115 -2.16 6.47 -5.61
CA GLU A 115 -2.29 7.83 -5.09
C GLU A 115 -1.02 8.67 -5.29
N ALA A 116 0.17 8.07 -5.20
CA ALA A 116 1.43 8.73 -5.53
C ALA A 116 1.50 9.12 -7.02
N GLN A 117 1.03 8.26 -7.93
CA GLN A 117 0.98 8.58 -9.36
C GLN A 117 -0.03 9.69 -9.67
N ILE A 118 -1.20 9.67 -9.01
CA ILE A 118 -2.21 10.72 -9.13
C ILE A 118 -1.66 12.07 -8.64
N ALA A 119 -0.95 12.09 -7.50
CA ALA A 119 -0.32 13.29 -6.96
C ALA A 119 0.74 13.86 -7.93
N HIS A 120 1.60 13.00 -8.48
CA HIS A 120 2.60 13.42 -9.48
C HIS A 120 1.96 13.98 -10.76
N ARG A 121 0.90 13.35 -11.27
CA ARG A 121 0.16 13.87 -12.43
C ARG A 121 -0.45 15.24 -12.12
N ARG A 122 -1.08 15.39 -10.95
CA ARG A 122 -1.66 16.67 -10.50
C ARG A 122 -0.60 17.77 -10.42
N ASP A 123 0.57 17.48 -9.88
CA ASP A 123 1.64 18.47 -9.74
C ASP A 123 2.25 18.85 -11.10
N ALA A 124 2.27 17.93 -12.07
CA ALA A 124 2.65 18.23 -13.45
C ALA A 124 1.63 19.16 -14.14
N GLU A 125 0.33 18.87 -14.02
CA GLU A 125 -0.75 19.72 -14.53
C GLU A 125 -0.74 21.11 -13.88
N LEU A 126 -0.52 21.19 -12.56
CA LEU A 126 -0.38 22.47 -11.85
C LEU A 126 0.79 23.31 -12.38
N LYS A 127 1.93 22.69 -12.69
CA LYS A 127 3.07 23.39 -13.30
C LYS A 127 2.71 23.92 -14.69
N HIS A 128 2.01 23.12 -15.50
CA HIS A 128 1.57 23.54 -16.83
C HIS A 128 0.61 24.74 -16.77
N VAL A 129 -0.42 24.66 -15.92
CA VAL A 129 -1.38 25.76 -15.72
C VAL A 129 -0.70 27.02 -15.19
N GLN A 130 0.28 26.87 -14.29
CA GLN A 130 1.02 28.01 -13.77
C GLN A 130 1.88 28.68 -14.85
N GLN A 131 2.45 27.90 -15.77
CA GLN A 131 3.19 28.41 -16.92
C GLN A 131 2.26 29.17 -17.87
N GLU A 132 1.12 28.60 -18.26
CA GLU A 132 0.12 29.27 -19.11
C GLU A 132 -0.38 30.57 -18.48
N LYS A 133 -0.61 30.57 -17.16
CA LYS A 133 -1.01 31.77 -16.42
C LYS A 133 0.06 32.86 -16.47
N ASN A 134 1.34 32.49 -16.36
CA ASN A 134 2.44 33.45 -16.45
C ASN A 134 2.54 34.03 -17.86
N GLU A 135 2.42 33.20 -18.90
CA GLU A 135 2.42 33.64 -20.29
C GLU A 135 1.22 34.54 -20.62
N ALA A 136 0.03 34.19 -20.13
CA ALA A 136 -1.16 35.01 -20.29
C ALA A 136 -1.01 36.36 -19.57
N ARG A 137 -0.45 36.37 -18.35
CA ARG A 137 -0.13 37.62 -17.63
C ARG A 137 0.85 38.49 -18.39
N GLN A 138 1.87 37.88 -19.01
CA GLN A 138 2.86 38.61 -19.80
C GLN A 138 2.23 39.22 -21.05
N LYS A 139 1.40 38.47 -21.78
CA LYS A 139 0.62 38.99 -22.92
C LYS A 139 -0.32 40.12 -22.52
N VAL A 140 -0.99 39.99 -21.38
CA VAL A 140 -1.86 41.07 -20.86
C VAL A 140 -1.03 42.31 -20.52
N ALA A 141 0.13 42.15 -19.87
CA ALA A 141 1.01 43.26 -19.56
C ALA A 141 1.50 43.98 -20.82
N GLU A 142 1.91 43.25 -21.86
CA GLU A 142 2.31 43.81 -23.15
C GLU A 142 1.19 44.59 -23.84
N LEU A 143 -0.03 44.05 -23.84
CA LEU A 143 -1.20 44.74 -24.41
C LEU A 143 -1.58 45.99 -23.61
N LEU A 144 -1.46 45.93 -22.29
CA LEU A 144 -1.75 47.06 -21.40
C LEU A 144 -0.71 48.17 -21.58
N ASP A 145 0.56 47.82 -21.75
CA ASP A 145 1.65 48.77 -22.03
C ASP A 145 1.45 49.43 -23.41
N ARG A 146 1.02 48.65 -24.43
CA ARG A 146 0.67 49.17 -25.75
C ARG A 146 -0.55 50.11 -25.75
N LEU A 147 -1.54 49.86 -24.89
CA LEU A 147 -2.70 50.74 -24.71
C LEU A 147 -2.34 52.03 -23.95
N MET A 148 -1.43 51.95 -22.98
CA MET A 148 -1.00 53.08 -22.15
C MET A 148 0.02 53.98 -22.88
N ASN A 149 0.74 53.46 -23.88
CA ASN A 149 1.64 54.23 -24.76
C ASN A 149 1.18 54.22 -26.24
N PRO A 150 0.13 54.99 -26.61
CA PRO A 150 -0.38 55.03 -27.99
C PRO A 150 0.50 55.84 -28.98
N LYS A 151 1.67 56.34 -28.57
CA LYS A 151 2.57 57.14 -29.43
C LYS A 151 3.81 56.33 -29.82
N GLY A 152 3.62 55.41 -30.75
CA GLY A 152 4.68 54.62 -31.35
C GLY A 152 4.23 53.99 -32.66
N ASP A 153 3.53 54.75 -33.51
CA ASP A 153 3.31 54.35 -34.90
C ASP A 153 4.52 54.79 -35.73
N PRO A 154 5.16 53.90 -36.49
CA PRO A 154 6.23 54.28 -37.41
C PRO A 154 5.60 54.96 -38.63
N SER A 155 5.85 56.27 -38.78
CA SER A 155 5.79 56.96 -40.08
C SER A 155 7.17 56.95 -40.72
#